data_AF-A0A2W4NRU3-F1
#
_entry.id   AF-A0A2W4NRU3-F1
#
_cell.length_a   1.000
_cell.length_b   1.000
_cell.length_c   1.000
_cell.angle_alpha   90.00
_cell.angle_beta   90.00
_cell.angle_gamma   90.00
#
_symmetry.space_group_name_H-M   'P 1'
#
loop_
_entity.id
_entity.type
_entity.pdbx_description
1 polymer ?
#
loop_
_entity_poly.entity_id
_entity_poly.type
_entity_poly.pdbx_seq_one_letter_code
_entity_poly.pdbx_strand_id
1 'polypeptide(L)'
;MAVSTNAAETSGTPEASGTPEGPRPATAPSAASRPAPGWIVGLYLGGLALVYGGERVLSGLEKGAGIVTGLGLLLVLVATGLRFAPRFRVGGERASIETLLAGLSVTGLVGLAVYFLTNGPGAEILGLDRMPVDERDRIVEITRVVWVSLIVLSTIPMVFVETALRPMRNAERPESRRVRAAAGAGISLALAAVYGSLFVYAASGVDLKVDYSYFRTSRPSESTRKLVRALTEPVRVVAFFPEVNEVRSEVETYLRDLASGAPNLKLEIHDRLLVPKLAKELRAVQDGMVVLSRDGAVQTLSIGTEIEQARPKLKTLDRDFQEQLLKLVRSKRTAYLTVGHGEINDSGRPRTGDGARSAQIVRTLLQKQNFTVRDLGLSQGLAHEVPEDADVVLVLGPTEPLSREEIATLTRYAERGGRLVLALDPDGISTRDLLVAAQGTSAGGAADGGVQTAASAAPAASAAPGSAAPSGSAAPGSAAAAPPSASDVPGAALAQALGVTLEPTVLANERQHVRVRFNDSDRTRLVTNSFSSHASVSTLSRNAPRAAVVFFGAASLERVAGAPASNTKVDFTGGRPPGPSPARNWTNPKTPERKA
;
A
#
# COMPACT_ATOMS: atom_id res chain seq x y z
N MET A 1 -2.76 -7.57 61.47
CA MET A 1 -3.69 -6.66 62.18
C MET A 1 -5.10 -7.01 61.74
N ALA A 2 -6.04 -7.50 62.54
CA ALA A 2 -6.14 -7.84 63.96
C ALA A 2 -7.24 -8.94 64.06
N VAL A 3 -7.00 -10.10 64.70
CA VAL A 3 -7.36 -10.45 66.11
C VAL A 3 -8.88 -10.70 66.27
N SER A 4 -9.35 -11.96 66.32
CA SER A 4 -9.67 -12.79 67.52
C SER A 4 -11.16 -12.62 67.93
N THR A 5 -11.94 -13.65 68.30
CA THR A 5 -11.77 -14.51 69.48
C THR A 5 -12.66 -15.77 69.46
N ASN A 6 -12.14 -16.82 70.09
CA ASN A 6 -12.81 -18.05 70.56
C ASN A 6 -13.39 -17.86 71.97
N ALA A 7 -14.43 -18.63 72.33
CA ALA A 7 -14.73 -19.27 73.65
C ALA A 7 -16.21 -19.77 73.61
N ALA A 8 -16.57 -21.06 73.74
CA ALA A 8 -16.55 -21.93 74.94
C ALA A 8 -17.23 -21.24 76.15
N GLU A 9 -18.22 -21.79 76.87
CA GLU A 9 -18.38 -23.16 77.38
C GLU A 9 -19.75 -23.30 78.11
N THR A 10 -20.37 -24.51 78.06
CA THR A 10 -21.13 -25.26 79.12
C THR A 10 -22.27 -24.58 79.92
N SER A 11 -23.46 -25.18 80.11
CA SER A 11 -23.71 -26.39 80.93
C SER A 11 -25.24 -26.67 81.06
N GLY A 12 -25.65 -27.93 81.30
CA GLY A 12 -26.98 -28.25 81.85
C GLY A 12 -27.66 -29.58 81.44
N THR A 13 -27.11 -30.72 81.88
CA THR A 13 -27.73 -32.08 82.00
C THR A 13 -28.67 -32.16 83.23
N PRO A 14 -29.33 -33.29 83.63
CA PRO A 14 -29.54 -34.63 83.03
C PRO A 14 -30.94 -35.29 83.26
N GLU A 15 -31.17 -36.47 82.66
CA GLU A 15 -31.86 -37.69 83.19
C GLU A 15 -32.25 -38.59 82.00
N ALA A 16 -32.29 -39.92 82.01
CA ALA A 16 -31.69 -41.00 82.79
C ALA A 16 -31.97 -42.32 82.02
N SER A 17 -31.18 -43.35 82.33
CA SER A 17 -31.47 -44.80 82.17
C SER A 17 -31.18 -45.52 80.83
N GLY A 18 -30.40 -46.61 80.95
CA GLY A 18 -30.84 -47.92 80.42
C GLY A 18 -30.01 -48.65 79.36
N THR A 19 -28.84 -49.20 79.75
CA THR A 19 -28.27 -50.54 79.36
C THR A 19 -27.92 -50.91 77.88
N PRO A 20 -26.94 -51.81 77.66
CA PRO A 20 -26.19 -51.94 76.40
C PRO A 20 -26.74 -53.01 75.47
N GLU A 21 -26.84 -52.73 74.17
CA GLU A 21 -27.30 -53.71 73.18
C GLU A 21 -26.44 -53.69 71.91
N GLY A 22 -25.65 -54.77 71.76
CA GLY A 22 -25.38 -55.50 70.52
C GLY A 22 -24.64 -54.81 69.36
N PRO A 23 -23.61 -55.45 68.75
CA PRO A 23 -23.01 -54.93 67.53
C PRO A 23 -24.05 -54.96 66.40
N ARG A 24 -24.34 -53.79 65.82
CA ARG A 24 -25.16 -53.72 64.60
C ARG A 24 -24.44 -54.49 63.49
N PRO A 25 -25.16 -55.31 62.72
CA PRO A 25 -24.57 -56.22 61.74
C PRO A 25 -23.78 -55.43 60.71
N ALA A 26 -22.58 -55.94 60.39
CA ALA A 26 -21.80 -55.49 59.25
C ALA A 26 -22.70 -55.48 58.01
N THR A 27 -23.01 -54.29 57.50
CA THR A 27 -23.58 -54.13 56.17
C THR A 27 -22.68 -54.87 55.20
N ALA A 28 -23.27 -55.88 54.55
CA ALA A 28 -22.62 -56.74 53.58
C ALA A 28 -21.80 -55.92 52.56
N PRO A 29 -20.65 -56.41 52.10
CA PRO A 29 -19.89 -55.73 51.06
C PRO A 29 -20.76 -55.64 49.80
N SER A 30 -21.28 -54.44 49.53
CA SER A 30 -21.84 -54.10 48.23
C SER A 30 -20.82 -54.53 47.17
N ALA A 31 -21.22 -55.46 46.30
CA ALA A 31 -20.40 -56.04 45.25
C ALA A 31 -19.43 -55.00 44.67
N ALA A 32 -18.13 -55.22 44.87
CA ALA A 32 -17.08 -54.29 44.49
C ALA A 32 -17.17 -54.00 42.99
N SER A 33 -17.70 -52.82 42.63
CA SER A 33 -17.72 -52.34 41.25
C SER A 33 -16.27 -52.13 40.81
N ARG A 34 -15.79 -52.99 39.92
CA ARG A 34 -14.40 -52.94 39.43
C ARG A 34 -14.33 -51.88 38.31
N PRO A 35 -13.42 -50.90 38.40
CA PRO A 35 -13.23 -49.93 37.33
C PRO A 35 -12.72 -50.62 36.05
N ALA A 36 -12.90 -49.95 34.91
CA ALA A 36 -12.41 -50.47 33.65
C ALA A 36 -10.88 -50.61 33.70
N PRO A 37 -10.32 -51.75 33.27
CA PRO A 37 -8.88 -51.88 33.18
C PRO A 37 -8.31 -50.91 32.12
N GLY A 38 -7.44 -49.98 32.47
CA GLY A 38 -6.69 -49.12 31.55
C GLY A 38 -5.78 -49.82 30.52
N TRP A 39 -5.71 -51.16 30.47
CA TRP A 39 -5.23 -51.82 29.24
C TRP A 39 -6.20 -51.61 28.07
N ILE A 40 -7.47 -51.29 28.35
CA ILE A 40 -8.49 -50.94 27.34
C ILE A 40 -8.04 -49.72 26.52
N VAL A 41 -7.39 -48.73 27.15
CA VAL A 41 -6.84 -47.56 26.42
C VAL A 41 -5.70 -48.00 25.50
N GLY A 42 -4.80 -48.86 25.99
CA GLY A 42 -3.73 -49.44 25.18
C GLY A 42 -4.25 -50.26 24.01
N LEU A 43 -5.31 -51.04 24.22
CA LEU A 43 -5.98 -51.83 23.19
C LEU A 43 -6.60 -50.94 22.10
N TYR A 44 -7.25 -49.85 22.49
CA TYR A 44 -7.83 -48.88 21.57
C TYR A 44 -6.77 -48.17 20.72
N LEU A 45 -5.70 -47.68 21.36
CA LEU A 45 -4.60 -47.00 20.66
C LEU A 45 -3.82 -47.96 19.75
N GLY A 46 -3.59 -49.20 20.20
CA GLY A 46 -2.99 -50.26 19.39
C GLY A 46 -3.86 -50.63 18.19
N GLY A 47 -5.18 -50.69 18.37
CA GLY A 47 -6.13 -50.89 17.28
C GLY A 47 -6.08 -49.78 16.22
N LEU A 48 -6.05 -48.51 16.63
CA LEU A 48 -5.89 -47.37 15.72
C LEU A 48 -4.54 -47.39 14.98
N ALA A 49 -3.45 -47.78 15.66
CA ALA A 49 -2.14 -47.91 15.04
C ALA A 49 -2.11 -49.03 13.99
N LEU A 50 -2.79 -50.16 14.25
CA LEU A 50 -2.93 -51.25 13.28
C LEU A 50 -3.77 -50.85 12.08
N VAL A 51 -4.88 -50.13 12.27
CA VAL A 51 -5.65 -49.55 11.16
C VAL A 51 -4.75 -48.66 10.29
N TYR A 52 -4.01 -47.74 10.92
CA TYR A 52 -3.10 -46.84 10.19
C TYR A 52 -2.01 -47.62 9.43
N GLY A 53 -1.39 -48.60 10.08
CA GLY A 53 -0.35 -49.43 9.47
C GLY A 53 -0.86 -50.29 8.30
N GLY A 54 -2.06 -50.87 8.44
CA GLY A 54 -2.72 -51.64 7.39
C GLY A 54 -3.00 -50.79 6.14
N GLU A 55 -3.56 -49.60 6.33
CA GLU A 55 -3.95 -48.69 5.25
C GLU A 55 -2.79 -47.92 4.61
N ARG A 56 -1.77 -47.52 5.38
CA ARG A 56 -0.69 -46.64 4.87
C ARG A 56 0.64 -47.33 4.61
N VAL A 57 0.98 -48.37 5.38
CA VAL A 57 2.30 -49.01 5.33
C VAL A 57 2.24 -50.32 4.54
N LEU A 58 1.14 -51.05 4.65
CA LEU A 58 0.96 -52.37 4.03
C LEU A 58 0.10 -52.36 2.77
N SER A 59 -0.27 -51.19 2.25
CA SER A 59 -1.15 -51.02 1.09
C SER A 59 -0.66 -51.70 -0.19
N GLY A 60 0.63 -52.04 -0.31
CA GLY A 60 1.20 -52.81 -1.42
C GLY A 60 1.04 -54.33 -1.32
N LEU A 61 0.57 -54.86 -0.18
CA LEU A 61 0.33 -56.29 0.06
C LEU A 61 -1.19 -56.53 0.08
N GLU A 62 -1.79 -56.75 -1.10
CA GLU A 62 -3.25 -56.78 -1.31
C GLU A 62 -4.04 -57.66 -0.31
N LYS A 63 -3.45 -58.78 0.15
CA LYS A 63 -4.10 -59.69 1.13
C LYS A 63 -3.74 -59.41 2.59
N GLY A 64 -2.59 -58.79 2.85
CA GLY A 64 -2.09 -58.53 4.21
C GLY A 64 -2.68 -57.27 4.83
N ALA A 65 -2.86 -56.22 4.03
CA ALA A 65 -3.41 -54.94 4.47
C ALA A 65 -4.81 -55.09 5.10
N GLY A 66 -5.73 -55.77 4.40
CA GLY A 66 -7.11 -55.93 4.85
C GLY A 66 -7.25 -56.71 6.16
N ILE A 67 -6.41 -57.72 6.38
CA ILE A 67 -6.41 -58.51 7.63
C ILE A 67 -5.95 -57.65 8.81
N VAL A 68 -4.89 -56.86 8.62
CA VAL A 68 -4.34 -55.99 9.67
C VAL A 68 -5.31 -54.85 10.00
N THR A 69 -5.91 -54.22 8.99
CA THR A 69 -6.92 -53.18 9.17
C THR A 69 -8.17 -53.74 9.87
N GLY A 70 -8.64 -54.93 9.45
CA GLY A 70 -9.79 -55.61 10.07
C GLY A 70 -9.55 -55.98 11.54
N LEU A 71 -8.36 -56.47 11.86
CA LEU A 71 -7.95 -56.74 13.24
C LEU A 71 -7.90 -55.45 14.07
N GLY A 72 -7.32 -54.36 13.52
CA GLY A 72 -7.28 -53.06 14.17
C GLY A 72 -8.68 -52.51 14.49
N LEU A 73 -9.61 -52.60 13.54
CA LEU A 73 -11.01 -52.18 13.72
C LEU A 73 -11.71 -53.01 14.81
N LEU A 74 -11.52 -54.33 14.81
CA LEU A 74 -12.07 -55.21 15.84
C LEU A 74 -11.58 -54.83 17.24
N LEU A 75 -10.29 -54.53 17.39
CA LEU A 75 -9.72 -54.10 18.67
C LEU A 75 -10.31 -52.78 19.16
N VAL A 76 -10.53 -51.80 18.27
CA VAL A 76 -11.19 -50.52 18.60
C VAL A 76 -12.65 -50.73 19.03
N LEU A 77 -13.39 -51.60 18.32
CA LEU A 77 -14.79 -51.92 18.65
C LEU A 77 -14.90 -52.65 19.98
N VAL A 78 -14.05 -53.65 20.21
CA VAL A 78 -14.00 -54.38 21.48
C VAL A 78 -13.61 -53.44 22.62
N ALA A 79 -12.57 -52.62 22.46
CA ALA A 79 -12.17 -51.66 23.49
C ALA A 79 -13.28 -50.65 23.84
N THR A 80 -14.00 -50.15 22.83
CA THR A 80 -15.14 -49.24 23.03
C THR A 80 -16.32 -49.96 23.70
N GLY A 81 -16.68 -51.15 23.23
CA GLY A 81 -17.80 -51.94 23.78
C GLY A 81 -17.55 -52.39 25.23
N LEU A 82 -16.29 -52.70 25.57
CA LEU A 82 -15.90 -53.04 26.94
C LEU A 82 -16.18 -51.90 27.93
N ARG A 83 -16.17 -50.63 27.50
CA ARG A 83 -16.46 -49.48 28.37
C ARG A 83 -17.94 -49.35 28.73
N PHE A 84 -18.84 -49.91 27.92
CA PHE A 84 -20.28 -49.93 28.18
C PHE A 84 -20.74 -51.20 28.91
N ALA A 85 -19.83 -52.15 29.17
CA ALA A 85 -20.19 -53.42 29.77
C ALA A 85 -20.71 -53.23 31.21
N PRO A 86 -21.85 -53.85 31.59
CA PRO A 86 -22.46 -53.69 32.91
C PRO A 86 -21.51 -54.01 34.08
N ARG A 87 -20.53 -54.90 33.85
CA ARG A 87 -19.50 -55.32 34.80
C ARG A 87 -18.51 -54.22 35.23
N PHE A 88 -18.42 -53.12 34.49
CA PHE A 88 -17.53 -51.99 34.81
C PHE A 88 -18.30 -50.72 35.20
N ARG A 89 -19.60 -50.83 35.50
CA ARG A 89 -20.38 -49.71 36.02
C ARG A 89 -19.97 -49.40 37.45
N VAL A 90 -19.35 -48.23 37.63
CA VAL A 90 -18.94 -47.71 38.94
C VAL A 90 -19.82 -46.53 39.32
N GLY A 91 -20.20 -46.43 40.59
CA GLY A 91 -20.96 -45.28 41.12
C GLY A 91 -20.09 -44.11 41.56
N GLY A 92 -20.72 -42.94 41.77
CA GLY A 92 -20.07 -41.75 42.33
C GLY A 92 -19.12 -41.03 41.36
N GLU A 93 -18.10 -40.39 41.92
CA GLU A 93 -17.13 -39.56 41.18
C GLU A 93 -16.38 -40.29 40.03
N ARG A 94 -16.21 -41.61 40.16
CA ARG A 94 -15.62 -42.47 39.12
C ARG A 94 -16.49 -42.62 37.87
N ALA A 95 -17.81 -42.60 38.04
CA ALA A 95 -18.77 -42.72 36.93
C ALA A 95 -18.56 -41.60 35.90
N SER A 96 -18.26 -40.38 36.38
CA SER A 96 -18.00 -39.22 35.54
C SER A 96 -16.78 -39.40 34.64
N ILE A 97 -15.73 -40.06 35.15
CA ILE A 97 -14.48 -40.30 34.42
C ILE A 97 -14.66 -41.40 33.37
N GLU A 98 -15.32 -42.50 33.74
CA GLU A 98 -15.64 -43.60 32.82
C GLU A 98 -16.58 -43.14 31.71
N THR A 99 -17.55 -42.26 32.02
CA THR A 99 -18.45 -41.66 31.01
C THR A 99 -17.68 -40.77 30.04
N LEU A 100 -16.72 -39.98 30.53
CA LEU A 100 -15.87 -39.15 29.68
C LEU A 100 -15.01 -40.01 28.75
N LEU A 101 -14.37 -41.06 29.28
CA LEU A 101 -13.58 -42.01 28.48
C LEU A 101 -14.46 -42.72 27.45
N ALA A 102 -15.63 -43.22 27.84
CA ALA A 102 -16.60 -43.83 26.94
C ALA A 102 -17.00 -42.88 25.80
N GLY A 103 -17.28 -41.61 26.12
CA GLY A 103 -17.56 -40.56 25.15
C GLY A 103 -16.41 -40.35 24.17
N LEU A 104 -15.17 -40.22 24.65
CA LEU A 104 -14.00 -40.06 23.79
C LEU A 104 -13.78 -41.27 22.86
N SER A 105 -13.97 -42.50 23.33
CA SER A 105 -13.87 -43.69 22.47
C SER A 105 -14.96 -43.75 21.40
N VAL A 106 -16.18 -43.30 21.72
CA VAL A 106 -17.25 -43.20 20.73
C VAL A 106 -16.92 -42.14 19.68
N THR A 107 -16.40 -40.96 20.08
CA THR A 107 -15.99 -39.91 19.13
C THR A 107 -14.95 -40.41 18.12
N GLY A 108 -13.96 -41.19 18.56
CA GLY A 108 -12.97 -41.74 17.63
C GLY A 108 -13.51 -42.89 16.78
N LEU A 109 -14.46 -43.68 17.29
CA LEU A 109 -15.19 -44.68 16.50
C LEU A 109 -16.03 -44.01 15.40
N VAL A 110 -16.67 -42.87 15.69
CA VAL A 110 -17.36 -42.04 14.68
C VAL A 110 -16.36 -41.52 13.65
N GLY A 111 -15.19 -41.04 14.07
CA GLY A 111 -14.11 -40.66 13.15
C GLY A 111 -13.70 -41.81 12.22
N LEU A 112 -13.53 -43.01 12.77
CA LEU A 112 -13.17 -44.19 11.99
C LEU A 112 -14.28 -44.64 11.03
N ALA A 113 -15.55 -44.54 11.45
CA ALA A 113 -16.70 -44.80 10.59
C ALA A 113 -16.76 -43.81 9.42
N VAL A 114 -16.55 -42.51 9.68
CA VAL A 114 -16.48 -41.47 8.63
C VAL A 114 -15.34 -41.74 7.65
N TYR A 115 -14.19 -42.22 8.14
CA TYR A 115 -13.06 -42.62 7.30
C TYR A 115 -13.42 -43.77 6.34
N PHE A 116 -13.94 -44.90 6.86
CA PHE A 116 -14.29 -46.05 6.00
C PHE A 116 -15.48 -45.79 5.09
N LEU A 117 -16.40 -44.92 5.52
CA LEU A 117 -17.54 -44.53 4.71
C LEU A 117 -17.12 -43.67 3.51
N THR A 118 -16.00 -42.95 3.60
CA THR A 118 -15.50 -42.08 2.51
C THR A 118 -14.32 -42.62 1.72
N ASN A 119 -13.77 -43.79 2.08
CA ASN A 119 -12.64 -44.41 1.39
C ASN A 119 -12.97 -45.84 0.94
N GLY A 120 -12.49 -46.23 -0.24
CA GLY A 120 -12.64 -47.58 -0.80
C GLY A 120 -14.11 -48.00 -0.93
N PRO A 121 -14.54 -49.12 -0.29
CA PRO A 121 -15.89 -49.68 -0.49
C PRO A 121 -17.03 -48.79 0.01
N GLY A 122 -16.79 -47.92 0.99
CA GLY A 122 -17.82 -46.98 1.48
C GLY A 122 -18.15 -45.88 0.46
N ALA A 123 -17.13 -45.44 -0.32
CA ALA A 123 -17.31 -44.42 -1.33
C ALA A 123 -18.16 -44.90 -2.52
N GLU A 124 -18.04 -46.19 -2.87
CA GLU A 124 -18.85 -46.85 -3.88
C GLU A 124 -20.34 -46.91 -3.47
N ILE A 125 -20.61 -47.25 -2.20
CA ILE A 125 -21.97 -47.31 -1.62
C ILE A 125 -22.64 -45.93 -1.61
N LEU A 126 -21.87 -44.87 -1.32
CA LEU A 126 -22.36 -43.49 -1.33
C LEU A 126 -22.47 -42.87 -2.73
N GLY A 127 -22.04 -43.59 -3.77
CA GLY A 127 -22.04 -43.10 -5.15
C GLY A 127 -21.08 -41.93 -5.37
N LEU A 128 -20.07 -41.75 -4.51
CA LEU A 128 -19.08 -40.66 -4.62
C LEU A 128 -18.24 -40.78 -5.91
N ASP A 129 -18.08 -41.99 -6.43
CA ASP A 129 -17.37 -42.23 -7.70
C ASP A 129 -18.20 -41.91 -8.96
N ARG A 130 -19.49 -41.60 -8.80
CA ARG A 130 -20.38 -41.18 -9.89
C ARG A 130 -20.54 -39.66 -9.99
N MET A 131 -19.95 -38.91 -9.05
CA MET A 131 -20.03 -37.44 -9.00
C MET A 131 -18.96 -36.78 -9.88
N PRO A 132 -19.16 -35.52 -10.31
CA PRO A 132 -18.12 -34.72 -10.95
C PRO A 132 -16.86 -34.63 -10.09
N VAL A 133 -15.68 -34.65 -10.73
CA VAL A 133 -14.36 -34.69 -10.05
C VAL A 133 -14.22 -33.56 -9.02
N ASP A 134 -14.64 -32.34 -9.38
CA ASP A 134 -14.53 -31.16 -8.50
C ASP A 134 -15.38 -31.27 -7.22
N GLU A 135 -16.60 -31.83 -7.32
CA GLU A 135 -17.48 -32.04 -6.17
C GLU A 135 -16.99 -33.18 -5.28
N ARG A 136 -16.53 -34.27 -5.91
CA ARG A 136 -15.93 -35.42 -5.22
C ARG A 136 -14.72 -35.00 -4.42
N ASP A 137 -13.79 -34.24 -5.01
CA ASP A 137 -12.57 -33.81 -4.34
C ASP A 137 -12.88 -32.91 -3.15
N ARG A 138 -13.81 -31.96 -3.29
CA ARG A 138 -14.26 -31.12 -2.17
C ARG A 138 -14.87 -31.94 -1.03
N ILE A 139 -15.72 -32.93 -1.33
CA ILE A 139 -16.33 -33.80 -0.31
C ILE A 139 -15.28 -34.65 0.40
N VAL A 140 -14.35 -35.24 -0.36
CA VAL A 140 -13.26 -36.07 0.18
C VAL A 140 -12.33 -35.24 1.05
N GLU A 141 -12.01 -34.01 0.65
CA GLU A 141 -11.16 -33.09 1.44
C GLU A 141 -11.83 -32.65 2.74
N ILE A 142 -13.08 -32.19 2.69
CA ILE A 142 -13.84 -31.80 3.89
C ILE A 142 -13.94 -32.98 4.84
N THR A 143 -14.30 -34.16 4.32
CA THR A 143 -14.47 -35.35 5.15
C THR A 143 -13.14 -35.81 5.74
N ARG A 144 -12.02 -35.62 5.02
CA ARG A 144 -10.67 -35.88 5.54
C ARG A 144 -10.36 -35.05 6.77
N VAL A 145 -10.64 -33.75 6.72
CA VAL A 145 -10.44 -32.85 7.87
C VAL A 145 -11.33 -33.28 9.04
N VAL A 146 -12.58 -33.69 8.79
CA VAL A 146 -13.53 -34.11 9.81
C VAL A 146 -13.07 -35.36 10.54
N TRP A 147 -12.75 -36.46 9.84
CA TRP A 147 -12.39 -37.70 10.53
C TRP A 147 -11.05 -37.59 11.26
N VAL A 148 -10.06 -36.88 10.69
CA VAL A 148 -8.77 -36.63 11.37
C VAL A 148 -9.00 -35.85 12.66
N SER A 149 -9.84 -34.82 12.62
CA SER A 149 -10.16 -34.00 13.80
C SER A 149 -10.85 -34.82 14.90
N LEU A 150 -11.78 -35.70 14.54
CA LEU A 150 -12.46 -36.59 15.49
C LEU A 150 -11.50 -37.59 16.15
N ILE A 151 -10.55 -38.15 15.39
CA ILE A 151 -9.53 -39.07 15.93
C ILE A 151 -8.58 -38.33 16.87
N VAL A 152 -8.13 -37.13 16.53
CA VAL A 152 -7.26 -36.30 17.38
C VAL A 152 -7.97 -35.89 18.67
N LEU A 153 -9.23 -35.45 18.56
CA LEU A 153 -10.06 -35.05 19.72
C LEU A 153 -10.44 -36.25 20.61
N SER A 154 -10.44 -37.46 20.06
CA SER A 154 -10.62 -38.70 20.82
C SER A 154 -9.34 -39.12 21.55
N THR A 155 -8.22 -39.21 20.82
CA THR A 155 -7.00 -39.89 21.28
C THR A 155 -6.17 -39.05 22.26
N ILE A 156 -5.94 -37.77 21.97
CA ILE A 156 -5.08 -36.91 22.82
C ILE A 156 -5.67 -36.74 24.22
N PRO A 157 -6.95 -36.35 24.41
CA PRO A 157 -7.51 -36.24 25.74
C PRO A 157 -7.58 -37.58 26.47
N MET A 158 -7.81 -38.68 25.73
CA MET A 158 -7.86 -40.02 26.31
C MET A 158 -6.51 -40.47 26.87
N VAL A 159 -5.40 -40.13 26.22
CA VAL A 159 -4.05 -40.37 26.75
C VAL A 159 -3.81 -39.56 28.03
N PHE A 160 -4.20 -38.28 28.05
CA PHE A 160 -4.02 -37.40 29.21
C PHE A 160 -4.86 -37.86 30.41
N VAL A 161 -6.08 -38.33 30.18
CA VAL A 161 -6.92 -38.91 31.22
C VAL A 161 -6.31 -40.20 31.77
N GLU A 162 -5.82 -41.09 30.91
CA GLU A 162 -5.19 -42.35 31.35
C GLU A 162 -3.89 -42.10 32.12
N THR A 163 -3.04 -41.17 31.69
CA THR A 163 -1.80 -40.84 32.42
C THR A 163 -2.08 -40.24 33.79
N ALA A 164 -3.13 -39.42 33.93
CA ALA A 164 -3.58 -38.90 35.21
C ALA A 164 -4.20 -39.97 36.12
N LEU A 165 -4.84 -40.99 35.53
CA LEU A 165 -5.46 -42.10 36.27
C LEU A 165 -4.47 -43.17 36.73
N ARG A 166 -3.39 -43.43 35.99
CA ARG A 166 -2.37 -44.45 36.31
C ARG A 166 -1.93 -44.48 37.78
N PRO A 167 -1.51 -43.35 38.41
CA PRO A 167 -1.08 -43.38 39.82
C PRO A 167 -2.23 -43.55 40.82
N MET A 168 -3.47 -43.29 40.42
CA MET A 168 -4.66 -43.27 41.31
C MET A 168 -5.61 -44.46 41.09
N ARG A 169 -5.24 -45.40 40.22
CA ARG A 169 -6.13 -46.46 39.76
C ARG A 169 -6.52 -47.46 40.86
N ASN A 170 -5.66 -47.62 41.86
CA ASN A 170 -5.88 -48.47 43.02
C ASN A 170 -6.33 -47.70 44.27
N ALA A 171 -6.46 -46.36 44.20
CA ALA A 171 -7.00 -45.59 45.32
C ALA A 171 -8.48 -45.95 45.55
N GLU A 172 -9.07 -45.66 46.71
CA GLU A 172 -10.51 -45.88 46.96
C GLU A 172 -11.36 -44.69 46.45
N ARG A 173 -10.83 -43.47 46.54
CA ARG A 173 -11.43 -42.23 46.02
C ARG A 173 -10.45 -41.49 45.11
N PRO A 174 -10.68 -41.42 43.79
CA PRO A 174 -9.80 -40.71 42.88
C PRO A 174 -10.10 -39.21 42.93
N GLU A 175 -9.06 -38.38 42.85
CA GLU A 175 -9.19 -36.94 42.74
C GLU A 175 -9.75 -36.53 41.37
N SER A 176 -11.07 -36.45 41.27
CA SER A 176 -11.79 -36.09 40.03
C SER A 176 -11.35 -34.75 39.42
N ARG A 177 -10.89 -33.81 40.26
CA ARG A 177 -10.38 -32.49 39.82
C ARG A 177 -9.12 -32.62 38.96
N ARG A 178 -8.17 -33.47 39.35
CA ARG A 178 -6.92 -33.69 38.60
C ARG A 178 -7.19 -34.36 37.26
N VAL A 179 -8.10 -35.33 37.24
CA VAL A 179 -8.48 -36.04 36.02
C VAL A 179 -9.23 -35.12 35.04
N ARG A 180 -10.14 -34.28 35.53
CA ARG A 180 -10.82 -33.27 34.70
C ARG A 180 -9.87 -32.19 34.19
N ALA A 181 -8.91 -31.74 35.00
CA ALA A 181 -7.88 -30.80 34.56
C ALA A 181 -7.00 -31.41 33.46
N ALA A 182 -6.60 -32.69 33.59
CA ALA A 182 -5.88 -33.41 32.55
C ALA A 182 -6.71 -33.60 31.28
N ALA A 183 -8.00 -33.93 31.41
CA ALA A 183 -8.94 -33.99 30.28
C ALA A 183 -9.05 -32.63 29.57
N GLY A 184 -9.22 -31.54 30.33
CA GLY A 184 -9.28 -30.18 29.80
C GLY A 184 -7.99 -29.78 29.08
N ALA A 185 -6.82 -30.07 29.65
CA ALA A 185 -5.53 -29.83 29.01
C ALA A 185 -5.38 -30.62 27.69
N GLY A 186 -5.78 -31.90 27.70
CA GLY A 186 -5.77 -32.74 26.51
C GLY A 186 -6.73 -32.25 25.42
N ILE A 187 -7.95 -31.81 25.79
CA ILE A 187 -8.92 -31.22 24.86
C ILE A 187 -8.38 -29.92 24.27
N SER A 188 -7.81 -29.04 25.08
CA SER A 188 -7.21 -27.79 24.60
C SER A 188 -6.07 -28.04 23.62
N LEU A 189 -5.20 -29.02 23.89
CA LEU A 189 -4.12 -29.41 22.98
C LEU A 189 -4.67 -29.99 21.67
N ALA A 190 -5.68 -30.86 21.75
CA ALA A 190 -6.34 -31.41 20.57
C ALA A 190 -7.00 -30.32 19.72
N LEU A 191 -7.71 -29.37 20.34
CA LEU A 191 -8.33 -28.24 19.66
C LEU A 191 -7.29 -27.32 19.02
N ALA A 192 -6.15 -27.07 19.68
CA ALA A 192 -5.06 -26.29 19.11
C ALA A 192 -4.46 -26.97 17.86
N ALA A 193 -4.25 -28.30 17.91
CA ALA A 193 -3.76 -29.08 16.78
C ALA A 193 -4.77 -29.11 15.62
N VAL A 194 -6.06 -29.30 15.92
CA VAL A 194 -7.16 -29.25 14.96
C VAL A 194 -7.25 -27.86 14.33
N TYR A 195 -7.28 -26.79 15.15
CA TYR A 195 -7.30 -25.41 14.66
C TYR A 195 -6.10 -25.08 13.78
N GLY A 196 -4.89 -25.46 14.19
CA GLY A 196 -3.68 -25.27 13.38
C GLY A 196 -3.78 -25.99 12.03
N SER A 197 -4.31 -27.22 12.03
CA SER A 197 -4.51 -28.00 10.79
C SER A 197 -5.59 -27.38 9.89
N LEU A 198 -6.71 -26.92 10.45
CA LEU A 198 -7.76 -26.18 9.73
C LEU A 198 -7.27 -24.83 9.21
N PHE A 199 -6.42 -24.14 9.97
CA PHE A 199 -5.81 -22.88 9.55
C PHE A 199 -4.87 -23.09 8.37
N VAL A 200 -4.00 -24.10 8.42
CA VAL A 200 -3.13 -24.47 7.28
C VAL A 200 -3.98 -24.87 6.08
N TYR A 201 -5.04 -25.67 6.28
CA TYR A 201 -5.96 -26.07 5.21
C TYR A 201 -6.69 -24.88 4.58
N ALA A 202 -7.27 -23.99 5.39
CA ALA A 202 -7.92 -22.78 4.92
C ALA A 202 -6.93 -21.84 4.23
N ALA A 203 -5.70 -21.72 4.74
CA ALA A 203 -4.63 -20.95 4.12
C ALA A 203 -4.19 -21.55 2.77
N SER A 204 -4.22 -22.89 2.62
CA SER A 204 -3.92 -23.54 1.33
C SER A 204 -5.08 -23.52 0.33
N GLY A 205 -6.33 -23.39 0.79
CA GLY A 205 -7.52 -23.35 -0.07
C GLY A 205 -7.90 -21.96 -0.57
N VAL A 206 -7.34 -20.90 0.03
CA VAL A 206 -7.41 -19.57 -0.55
C VAL A 206 -6.21 -19.42 -1.47
N ASP A 207 -6.44 -19.42 -2.78
CA ASP A 207 -5.52 -18.90 -3.79
C ASP A 207 -5.33 -17.38 -3.61
N LEU A 208 -4.96 -16.94 -2.40
CA LEU A 208 -4.39 -15.63 -2.20
C LEU A 208 -2.95 -15.75 -2.71
N LYS A 209 -2.83 -15.74 -4.03
CA LYS A 209 -1.59 -15.59 -4.75
C LYS A 209 -1.11 -14.16 -4.54
N VAL A 210 -0.73 -13.85 -3.30
CA VAL A 210 0.12 -12.71 -3.00
C VAL A 210 1.48 -13.13 -3.51
N ASP A 211 1.73 -12.76 -4.76
CA ASP A 211 2.98 -12.99 -5.43
C ASP A 211 4.05 -12.16 -4.71
N TYR A 212 4.66 -12.75 -3.68
CA TYR A 212 5.86 -12.26 -3.03
C TYR A 212 7.10 -12.52 -3.88
N SER A 213 6.93 -12.95 -5.15
CA SER A 213 8.02 -12.93 -6.10
C SER A 213 8.51 -11.49 -6.22
N TYR A 214 9.74 -11.28 -5.74
CA TYR A 214 10.49 -10.03 -5.85
C TYR A 214 10.70 -9.62 -7.33
N PHE A 215 10.33 -10.51 -8.25
CA PHE A 215 10.10 -10.31 -9.67
C PHE A 215 8.63 -9.99 -9.89
N ARG A 216 8.30 -8.71 -9.84
CA ARG A 216 7.07 -8.18 -10.42
C ARG A 216 7.17 -8.41 -11.94
N THR A 217 6.85 -9.62 -12.39
CA THR A 217 6.77 -10.03 -13.80
C THR A 217 5.94 -8.96 -14.50
N SER A 218 6.53 -8.28 -15.48
CA SER A 218 5.92 -7.10 -16.09
C SER A 218 4.59 -7.51 -16.71
N ARG A 219 3.48 -7.07 -16.14
CA ARG A 219 2.17 -7.19 -16.77
C ARG A 219 1.88 -5.90 -17.54
N PRO A 220 1.31 -5.98 -18.74
CA PRO A 220 0.85 -4.81 -19.47
C PRO A 220 -0.15 -4.00 -18.66
N SER A 221 0.07 -2.69 -18.55
CA SER A 221 -0.91 -1.80 -17.95
C SER A 221 -2.13 -1.64 -18.84
N GLU A 222 -3.25 -1.22 -18.25
CA GLU A 222 -4.44 -0.88 -19.04
C GLU A 222 -4.18 0.24 -20.04
N SER A 223 -3.32 1.21 -19.72
CA SER A 223 -2.94 2.28 -20.63
C SER A 223 -2.21 1.74 -21.84
N THR A 224 -1.25 0.84 -21.66
CA THR A 224 -0.54 0.19 -22.76
C THR A 224 -1.52 -0.62 -23.60
N ARG A 225 -2.36 -1.47 -23.00
CA ARG A 225 -3.36 -2.26 -23.74
C ARG A 225 -4.32 -1.40 -24.55
N LYS A 226 -4.79 -0.27 -24.00
CA LYS A 226 -5.65 0.69 -24.71
C LYS A 226 -4.90 1.34 -25.88
N LEU A 227 -3.62 1.69 -25.69
CA LEU A 227 -2.79 2.25 -26.76
C LEU A 227 -2.59 1.26 -27.91
N VAL A 228 -2.29 -0.01 -27.62
CA VAL A 228 -2.11 -1.04 -28.65
C VAL A 228 -3.43 -1.35 -29.38
N ARG A 229 -4.56 -1.41 -28.65
CA ARG A 229 -5.89 -1.62 -29.25
C ARG A 229 -6.34 -0.48 -30.16
N ALA A 230 -5.89 0.73 -29.87
CA ALA A 230 -6.22 1.92 -30.67
C ALA A 230 -5.32 2.09 -31.90
N LEU A 231 -4.37 1.19 -32.15
CA LEU A 231 -3.53 1.21 -33.35
C LEU A 231 -4.40 1.00 -34.58
N THR A 232 -4.39 1.95 -35.51
CA THR A 232 -5.07 1.85 -36.81
C THR A 232 -4.21 1.16 -37.87
N GLU A 233 -2.89 1.23 -37.72
CA GLU A 233 -1.89 0.69 -38.65
C GLU A 233 -1.07 -0.42 -37.97
N PRO A 234 -0.53 -1.38 -38.75
CA PRO A 234 0.25 -2.48 -38.19
C PRO A 234 1.62 -2.01 -37.68
N VAL A 235 1.91 -2.27 -36.41
CA VAL A 235 3.23 -2.02 -35.78
C VAL A 235 3.96 -3.35 -35.64
N ARG A 236 5.18 -3.43 -36.16
CA ARG A 236 6.05 -4.62 -36.03
C ARG A 236 6.91 -4.48 -34.77
N VAL A 237 6.87 -5.48 -33.90
CA VAL A 237 7.71 -5.58 -32.70
C VAL A 237 8.61 -6.80 -32.85
N VAL A 238 9.91 -6.56 -32.95
CA VAL A 238 10.93 -7.60 -33.09
C VAL A 238 11.80 -7.64 -31.84
N ALA A 239 11.78 -8.74 -31.12
CA ALA A 239 12.62 -8.95 -29.94
C ALA A 239 13.84 -9.81 -30.30
N PHE A 240 15.03 -9.27 -30.11
CA PHE A 240 16.30 -9.94 -30.36
C PHE A 240 16.86 -10.54 -29.06
N PHE A 241 16.72 -11.85 -28.89
CA PHE A 241 17.20 -12.59 -27.72
C PHE A 241 17.75 -13.96 -28.13
N PRO A 242 18.78 -14.48 -27.44
CA PRO A 242 19.24 -15.87 -27.63
C PRO A 242 18.14 -16.87 -27.31
N GLU A 243 18.15 -18.05 -27.96
CA GLU A 243 17.11 -19.07 -27.78
C GLU A 243 16.97 -19.51 -26.32
N VAL A 244 18.11 -19.71 -25.63
CA VAL A 244 18.16 -20.12 -24.22
C VAL A 244 18.53 -18.92 -23.35
N ASN A 245 17.52 -18.17 -22.92
CA ASN A 245 17.69 -17.01 -22.04
C ASN A 245 16.47 -16.80 -21.13
N GLU A 246 16.68 -16.62 -19.83
CA GLU A 246 15.62 -16.35 -18.85
C GLU A 246 14.91 -15.00 -19.08
N VAL A 247 15.65 -13.97 -19.52
CA VAL A 247 15.08 -12.66 -19.86
C VAL A 247 14.15 -12.76 -21.08
N ARG A 248 14.44 -13.68 -22.01
CA ARG A 248 13.59 -13.91 -23.18
C ARG A 248 12.20 -14.36 -22.78
N SER A 249 12.08 -15.36 -21.89
CA SER A 249 10.77 -15.89 -21.47
C SER A 249 9.91 -14.83 -20.78
N GLU A 250 10.53 -13.95 -19.99
CA GLU A 250 9.87 -12.83 -19.32
C GLU A 250 9.31 -11.80 -20.33
N VAL A 251 10.16 -11.36 -21.26
CA VAL A 251 9.77 -10.39 -22.29
C VAL A 251 8.75 -10.98 -23.26
N GLU A 252 8.91 -12.24 -23.64
CA GLU A 252 7.98 -12.96 -24.49
C GLU A 252 6.58 -13.07 -23.87
N THR A 253 6.52 -13.40 -22.57
CA THR A 253 5.25 -13.46 -21.84
C THR A 253 4.54 -12.10 -21.85
N TYR A 254 5.28 -11.01 -21.59
CA TYR A 254 4.74 -9.64 -21.65
C TYR A 254 4.23 -9.28 -23.06
N LEU A 255 5.02 -9.53 -24.10
CA LEU A 255 4.68 -9.17 -25.48
C LEU A 255 3.52 -10.01 -26.05
N ARG A 256 3.45 -11.31 -25.71
CA ARG A 256 2.32 -12.16 -26.10
C ARG A 256 1.02 -11.72 -25.44
N ASP A 257 1.05 -11.32 -24.16
CA ASP A 257 -0.14 -10.77 -23.49
C ASP A 257 -0.61 -9.47 -24.16
N LEU A 258 0.32 -8.60 -24.58
CA LEU A 258 -0.02 -7.41 -25.38
C LEU A 258 -0.65 -7.76 -26.74
N ALA A 259 -0.11 -8.75 -27.45
CA ALA A 259 -0.59 -9.16 -28.76
C ALA A 259 -1.98 -9.84 -28.70
N SER A 260 -2.32 -10.49 -27.56
CA SER A 260 -3.57 -11.24 -27.38
C SER A 260 -4.85 -10.42 -27.59
N GLY A 261 -4.77 -9.09 -27.54
CA GLY A 261 -5.90 -8.18 -27.74
C GLY A 261 -5.69 -7.14 -28.83
N ALA A 262 -4.69 -7.28 -29.70
CA ALA A 262 -4.36 -6.26 -30.70
C ALA A 262 -3.93 -6.87 -32.05
N PRO A 263 -4.83 -6.91 -33.05
CA PRO A 263 -4.53 -7.53 -34.36
C PRO A 263 -3.47 -6.76 -35.16
N ASN A 264 -3.32 -5.47 -34.89
CA ASN A 264 -2.34 -4.61 -35.53
C ASN A 264 -0.95 -4.67 -34.89
N LEU A 265 -0.74 -5.47 -33.83
CA LEU A 265 0.58 -5.68 -33.24
C LEU A 265 1.18 -7.00 -33.75
N LYS A 266 2.19 -6.91 -34.62
CA LYS A 266 2.89 -8.10 -35.14
C LYS A 266 4.14 -8.37 -34.31
N LEU A 267 4.12 -9.47 -33.56
CA LEU A 267 5.22 -9.88 -32.70
C LEU A 267 6.12 -10.91 -33.41
N GLU A 268 7.41 -10.65 -33.42
CA GLU A 268 8.44 -11.58 -33.89
C GLU A 268 9.58 -11.66 -32.86
N ILE A 269 10.08 -12.86 -32.59
CA ILE A 269 11.19 -13.08 -31.66
C ILE A 269 12.24 -13.89 -32.41
N HIS A 270 13.42 -13.30 -32.58
CA HIS A 270 14.51 -13.87 -33.35
C HIS A 270 15.81 -13.79 -32.56
N ASP A 271 16.72 -14.72 -32.80
CA ASP A 271 18.12 -14.53 -32.40
C ASP A 271 18.79 -13.59 -33.42
N ARG A 272 19.49 -12.57 -32.92
CA ARG A 272 20.21 -11.59 -33.75
C ARG A 272 21.27 -12.26 -34.64
N LEU A 273 21.93 -13.31 -34.13
CA LEU A 273 22.97 -14.04 -34.85
C LEU A 273 22.40 -14.93 -35.95
N LEU A 274 21.17 -15.41 -35.80
CA LEU A 274 20.49 -16.21 -36.81
C LEU A 274 19.92 -15.35 -37.96
N VAL A 275 19.57 -14.09 -37.69
CA VAL A 275 18.97 -13.18 -38.70
C VAL A 275 19.72 -11.84 -38.81
N PRO A 276 20.98 -11.83 -39.26
CA PRO A 276 21.83 -10.62 -39.26
C PRO A 276 21.34 -9.52 -40.22
N LYS A 277 20.67 -9.88 -41.32
CA LYS A 277 20.10 -8.90 -42.27
C LYS A 277 19.00 -8.06 -41.63
N LEU A 278 18.06 -8.72 -40.93
CA LEU A 278 16.96 -8.06 -40.22
C LEU A 278 17.48 -7.21 -39.05
N ALA A 279 18.47 -7.71 -38.31
CA ALA A 279 19.10 -6.95 -37.23
C ALA A 279 19.78 -5.67 -37.74
N LYS A 280 20.45 -5.72 -38.89
CA LYS A 280 21.09 -4.53 -39.50
C LYS A 280 20.07 -3.50 -39.98
N GLU A 281 18.97 -3.96 -40.59
CA GLU A 281 17.87 -3.09 -41.04
C GLU A 281 17.19 -2.37 -39.86
N LEU A 282 16.90 -3.12 -38.79
CA LEU A 282 16.27 -2.61 -37.57
C LEU A 282 17.24 -1.94 -36.59
N ARG A 283 18.51 -1.77 -36.98
CA ARG A 283 19.57 -1.16 -36.17
C ARG A 283 19.75 -1.82 -34.78
N ALA A 284 19.57 -3.13 -34.72
CA ALA A 284 19.76 -3.90 -33.50
C ALA A 284 21.26 -4.18 -33.26
N VAL A 285 21.88 -3.37 -32.40
CA VAL A 285 23.34 -3.40 -32.12
C VAL A 285 23.76 -4.58 -31.23
N GLN A 286 22.91 -5.00 -30.31
CA GLN A 286 23.23 -6.02 -29.30
C GLN A 286 22.04 -6.95 -29.03
N ASP A 287 22.31 -8.07 -28.37
CA ASP A 287 21.27 -8.98 -27.87
C ASP A 287 20.55 -8.37 -26.66
N GLY A 288 19.33 -8.84 -26.41
CA GLY A 288 18.48 -8.32 -25.35
C GLY A 288 17.79 -7.01 -25.70
N MET A 289 17.47 -6.79 -26.97
CA MET A 289 16.79 -5.58 -27.45
C MET A 289 15.43 -5.86 -28.04
N VAL A 290 14.47 -4.99 -27.75
CA VAL A 290 13.14 -4.98 -28.36
C VAL A 290 13.06 -3.78 -29.31
N VAL A 291 12.80 -4.05 -30.58
CA VAL A 291 12.70 -3.03 -31.62
C VAL A 291 11.26 -2.90 -32.09
N LEU A 292 10.74 -1.68 -32.08
CA LEU A 292 9.43 -1.34 -32.60
C LEU A 292 9.61 -0.59 -33.92
N SER A 293 8.91 -1.01 -34.97
CA SER A 293 8.99 -0.39 -36.30
C SER A 293 7.60 -0.14 -36.88
N ARG A 294 7.44 1.04 -37.49
CA ARG A 294 6.26 1.48 -38.25
C ARG A 294 6.71 2.45 -39.35
N ASP A 295 6.34 2.18 -40.59
CA ASP A 295 6.55 3.06 -41.76
C ASP A 295 7.95 3.71 -41.85
N GLY A 296 8.99 2.91 -41.60
CA GLY A 296 10.39 3.36 -41.63
C GLY A 296 10.88 4.07 -40.36
N ALA A 297 9.99 4.46 -39.45
CA ALA A 297 10.36 4.88 -38.10
C ALA A 297 10.70 3.65 -37.24
N VAL A 298 11.81 3.73 -36.51
CA VAL A 298 12.33 2.65 -35.67
C VAL A 298 12.62 3.20 -34.28
N GLN A 299 12.12 2.51 -33.25
CA GLN A 299 12.42 2.78 -31.85
C GLN A 299 12.96 1.53 -31.19
N THR A 300 13.98 1.67 -30.36
CA THR A 300 14.68 0.54 -29.74
C THR A 300 14.65 0.65 -28.23
N LEU A 301 14.43 -0.47 -27.56
CA LEU A 301 14.49 -0.63 -26.12
C LEU A 301 15.55 -1.69 -25.77
N SER A 302 16.61 -1.29 -25.07
CA SER A 302 17.64 -2.20 -24.59
C SER A 302 17.28 -2.69 -23.19
N ILE A 303 17.10 -4.00 -23.02
CA ILE A 303 16.80 -4.66 -21.74
C ILE A 303 18.06 -5.34 -21.20
N GLY A 304 18.79 -6.02 -22.08
CA GLY A 304 19.96 -6.85 -21.74
C GLY A 304 19.63 -8.33 -21.75
N THR A 305 20.66 -9.16 -21.74
CA THR A 305 20.55 -10.63 -21.78
C THR A 305 20.76 -11.28 -20.42
N GLU A 306 21.42 -10.58 -19.49
CA GLU A 306 21.70 -11.08 -18.15
C GLU A 306 20.58 -10.69 -17.19
N ILE A 307 20.04 -11.67 -16.45
CA ILE A 307 18.89 -11.45 -15.57
C ILE A 307 19.19 -10.40 -14.48
N GLU A 308 20.41 -10.37 -13.93
CA GLU A 308 20.78 -9.42 -12.87
C GLU A 308 20.77 -7.97 -13.35
N GLN A 309 21.29 -7.71 -14.56
CA GLN A 309 21.32 -6.39 -15.17
C GLN A 309 19.96 -5.99 -15.76
N ALA A 310 19.19 -6.96 -16.24
CA ALA A 310 17.87 -6.76 -16.84
C ALA A 310 16.78 -6.51 -15.79
N ARG A 311 16.92 -7.02 -14.55
CA ARG A 311 15.96 -6.86 -13.43
C ARG A 311 15.33 -5.46 -13.30
N PRO A 312 16.08 -4.35 -13.17
CA PRO A 312 15.48 -3.03 -13.02
C PRO A 312 14.66 -2.62 -14.25
N LYS A 313 15.14 -2.97 -15.46
CA LYS A 313 14.46 -2.67 -16.72
C LYS A 313 13.23 -3.54 -16.95
N LEU A 314 13.24 -4.79 -16.52
CA LEU A 314 12.06 -5.65 -16.51
C LEU A 314 10.97 -5.04 -15.61
N LYS A 315 11.33 -4.54 -14.41
CA LYS A 315 10.36 -3.87 -13.53
C LYS A 315 9.72 -2.63 -14.16
N THR A 316 10.43 -1.91 -15.04
CA THR A 316 9.91 -0.73 -15.77
C THR A 316 9.53 -1.02 -17.21
N LEU A 317 9.52 -2.29 -17.63
CA LEU A 317 9.36 -2.69 -19.03
C LEU A 317 8.10 -2.11 -19.65
N ASP A 318 6.98 -2.17 -18.93
CA ASP A 318 5.72 -1.63 -19.44
C ASP A 318 5.77 -0.12 -19.68
N ARG A 319 6.34 0.63 -18.73
CA ARG A 319 6.51 2.08 -18.84
C ARG A 319 7.41 2.44 -20.02
N ASP A 320 8.54 1.74 -20.15
CA ASP A 320 9.53 2.05 -21.18
C ASP A 320 9.04 1.62 -22.57
N PHE A 321 8.35 0.48 -22.69
CA PHE A 321 7.69 0.05 -23.93
C PHE A 321 6.60 1.02 -24.36
N GLN A 322 5.72 1.44 -23.42
CA GLN A 322 4.68 2.42 -23.70
C GLN A 322 5.26 3.74 -24.21
N GLU A 323 6.36 4.22 -23.62
CA GLU A 323 7.04 5.44 -24.06
C GLU A 323 7.54 5.33 -25.51
N GLN A 324 8.20 4.23 -25.87
CA GLN A 324 8.69 4.01 -27.24
C GLN A 324 7.55 3.84 -28.24
N LEU A 325 6.48 3.12 -27.87
CA LEU A 325 5.30 2.98 -28.70
C LEU A 325 4.61 4.33 -28.93
N LEU A 326 4.51 5.18 -27.89
CA LEU A 326 3.95 6.54 -28.04
C LEU A 326 4.76 7.38 -29.02
N LYS A 327 6.10 7.33 -28.96
CA LYS A 327 6.98 8.04 -29.90
C LYS A 327 6.86 7.53 -31.33
N LEU A 328 6.52 6.26 -31.51
CA LEU A 328 6.35 5.66 -32.82
C LEU A 328 4.98 6.00 -33.43
N VAL A 329 3.91 6.00 -32.62
CA VAL A 329 2.53 6.19 -33.08
C VAL A 329 2.17 7.66 -33.25
N ARG A 330 2.61 8.53 -32.33
CA ARG A 330 2.30 9.97 -32.38
C ARG A 330 3.25 10.71 -33.32
N SER A 331 2.72 11.69 -34.04
CA SER A 331 3.56 12.65 -34.76
C SER A 331 4.43 13.44 -33.78
N LYS A 332 5.68 13.67 -34.17
CA LYS A 332 6.61 14.51 -33.43
C LYS A 332 6.10 15.95 -33.46
N ARG A 333 6.00 16.56 -32.29
CA ARG A 333 5.54 17.96 -32.13
C ARG A 333 6.67 18.83 -31.59
N THR A 334 6.55 20.15 -31.67
CA THR A 334 7.55 21.09 -31.13
C THR A 334 6.92 21.99 -30.07
N ALA A 335 7.50 22.00 -28.88
CA ALA A 335 7.17 22.89 -27.79
C ALA A 335 8.30 23.92 -27.61
N TYR A 336 7.94 25.19 -27.61
CA TYR A 336 8.87 26.28 -27.35
C TYR A 336 8.69 26.81 -25.93
N LEU A 337 9.77 26.96 -25.18
CA LEU A 337 9.79 27.59 -23.85
C LEU A 337 10.43 28.96 -23.97
N THR A 338 9.77 30.01 -23.48
CA THR A 338 10.36 31.36 -23.53
C THR A 338 11.57 31.45 -22.61
N VAL A 339 12.59 32.21 -23.03
CA VAL A 339 13.81 32.46 -22.26
C VAL A 339 14.16 33.94 -22.27
N GLY A 340 14.87 34.39 -21.24
CA GLY A 340 15.40 35.75 -21.14
C GLY A 340 14.63 36.69 -20.20
N HIS A 341 13.57 36.21 -19.54
CA HIS A 341 12.76 36.96 -18.58
C HIS A 341 12.81 36.34 -17.18
N GLY A 342 13.84 35.55 -16.88
CA GLY A 342 14.01 34.86 -15.60
C GLY A 342 12.99 33.75 -15.38
N GLU A 343 12.56 33.10 -16.48
CA GLU A 343 11.68 31.95 -16.44
C GLU A 343 12.34 30.73 -15.78
N ILE A 344 11.53 29.74 -15.39
CA ILE A 344 12.01 28.52 -14.70
C ILE A 344 12.96 27.64 -15.54
N ASN A 345 13.08 27.91 -16.84
CA ASN A 345 14.00 27.26 -17.78
C ASN A 345 15.30 28.03 -18.03
N ASP A 346 15.45 29.26 -17.53
CA ASP A 346 16.67 30.05 -17.73
C ASP A 346 17.83 29.48 -16.91
N SER A 347 18.72 28.74 -17.58
CA SER A 347 19.90 28.10 -16.96
C SER A 347 20.97 29.10 -16.49
N GLY A 348 20.91 30.35 -16.94
CA GLY A 348 21.94 31.38 -16.77
C GLY A 348 21.87 32.18 -15.46
N ARG A 349 20.84 31.99 -14.62
CA ARG A 349 20.71 32.71 -13.34
C ARG A 349 20.44 31.76 -12.18
N PRO A 350 21.44 30.96 -11.73
CA PRO A 350 21.31 30.21 -10.49
C PRO A 350 21.20 31.20 -9.33
N ARG A 351 20.00 31.44 -8.80
CA ARG A 351 19.84 32.16 -7.54
C ARG A 351 20.32 31.25 -6.41
N THR A 352 21.37 31.69 -5.74
CA THR A 352 22.01 30.99 -4.63
C THR A 352 20.99 30.67 -3.52
N GLY A 353 20.78 29.39 -3.22
CA GLY A 353 20.06 28.95 -2.01
C GLY A 353 18.57 28.61 -2.16
N ASP A 354 18.03 28.48 -3.37
CA ASP A 354 16.66 28.02 -3.60
C ASP A 354 16.64 26.54 -4.04
N GLY A 355 15.78 25.74 -3.43
CA GLY A 355 15.46 24.39 -3.92
C GLY A 355 14.99 24.50 -5.36
N ALA A 356 15.71 23.83 -6.26
CA ALA A 356 15.70 24.04 -7.70
C ALA A 356 14.31 24.27 -8.32
N ARG A 357 13.95 25.53 -8.55
CA ARG A 357 12.97 25.90 -9.58
C ARG A 357 13.55 25.40 -10.91
N SER A 358 12.97 24.34 -11.48
CA SER A 358 13.51 23.68 -12.68
C SER A 358 12.42 23.28 -13.66
N ALA A 359 12.56 23.75 -14.90
CA ALA A 359 11.73 23.29 -16.03
C ALA A 359 12.02 21.84 -16.45
N GLN A 360 13.00 21.16 -15.83
CA GLN A 360 13.46 19.85 -16.26
C GLN A 360 12.35 18.79 -16.23
N ILE A 361 11.46 18.86 -15.24
CA ILE A 361 10.31 17.95 -15.15
C ILE A 361 9.38 18.18 -16.34
N VAL A 362 9.04 19.43 -16.65
CA VAL A 362 8.17 19.78 -17.79
C VAL A 362 8.82 19.35 -19.10
N ARG A 363 10.10 19.65 -19.31
CA ARG A 363 10.87 19.25 -20.49
C ARG A 363 10.87 17.72 -20.65
N THR A 364 11.11 16.98 -19.58
CA THR A 364 11.10 15.51 -19.60
C THR A 364 9.71 14.95 -19.91
N LEU A 365 8.65 15.50 -19.31
CA LEU A 365 7.28 15.06 -19.55
C LEU A 365 6.84 15.31 -21.00
N LEU A 366 7.18 16.47 -21.57
CA LEU A 366 6.92 16.79 -22.97
C LEU A 366 7.69 15.84 -23.92
N GLN A 367 8.98 15.60 -23.65
CA GLN A 367 9.79 14.65 -24.43
C GLN A 367 9.21 13.23 -24.42
N LYS A 368 8.70 12.77 -23.28
CA LYS A 368 8.00 11.47 -23.16
C LYS A 368 6.71 11.41 -23.98
N GLN A 369 6.10 12.55 -24.30
CA GLN A 369 4.93 12.66 -25.17
C GLN A 369 5.28 12.89 -26.65
N ASN A 370 6.54 12.68 -27.04
CA ASN A 370 7.08 12.91 -28.38
C ASN A 370 7.16 14.38 -28.82
N PHE A 371 7.36 15.30 -27.87
CA PHE A 371 7.67 16.70 -28.18
C PHE A 371 9.17 16.96 -28.25
N THR A 372 9.58 17.76 -29.22
CA THR A 372 10.87 18.44 -29.30
C THR A 372 10.76 19.72 -28.50
N VAL A 373 11.58 19.85 -27.47
CA VAL A 373 11.53 21.01 -26.59
C VAL A 373 12.67 21.97 -26.97
N ARG A 374 12.33 23.16 -27.43
CA ARG A 374 13.26 24.22 -27.84
C ARG A 374 13.05 25.48 -27.00
N ASP A 375 14.07 26.31 -26.94
CA ASP A 375 13.99 27.59 -26.24
C ASP A 375 13.68 28.71 -27.26
N LEU A 376 12.89 29.70 -26.84
CA LEU A 376 12.41 30.82 -27.64
C LEU A 376 12.76 32.13 -26.94
N GLY A 377 13.89 32.71 -27.29
CA GLY A 377 14.29 34.05 -26.85
C GLY A 377 14.21 35.08 -27.98
N LEU A 378 14.73 36.27 -27.71
CA LEU A 378 14.83 37.37 -28.68
C LEU A 378 15.49 36.93 -29.99
N SER A 379 16.59 36.17 -29.91
CA SER A 379 17.35 35.73 -31.10
C SER A 379 16.68 34.60 -31.88
N GLN A 380 15.69 33.91 -31.30
CA GLN A 380 14.94 32.84 -31.94
C GLN A 380 13.58 33.29 -32.49
N GLY A 381 13.29 34.60 -32.45
CA GLY A 381 12.10 35.19 -33.09
C GLY A 381 11.04 35.73 -32.14
N LEU A 382 11.24 35.70 -30.81
CA LEU A 382 10.24 36.16 -29.84
C LEU A 382 9.82 37.64 -30.05
N ALA A 383 10.72 38.48 -30.58
CA ALA A 383 10.45 39.88 -30.88
C ALA A 383 9.75 40.13 -32.24
N HIS A 384 9.65 39.13 -33.12
CA HIS A 384 9.13 39.29 -34.48
C HIS A 384 7.98 38.34 -34.77
N GLU A 385 8.26 37.04 -34.77
CA GLU A 385 7.31 35.99 -35.10
C GLU A 385 7.74 34.67 -34.46
N VAL A 386 6.79 33.98 -33.84
CA VAL A 386 6.98 32.61 -33.35
C VAL A 386 7.22 31.69 -34.55
N PRO A 387 8.26 30.83 -34.54
CA PRO A 387 8.51 29.88 -35.62
C PRO A 387 7.27 29.07 -36.02
N GLU A 388 7.07 28.89 -37.33
CA GLU A 388 5.88 28.18 -37.87
C GLU A 388 5.79 26.72 -37.42
N ASP A 389 6.91 26.11 -37.01
CA ASP A 389 6.95 24.74 -36.52
C ASP A 389 6.51 24.59 -35.05
N ALA A 390 6.10 25.67 -34.38
CA ALA A 390 5.64 25.68 -33.00
C ALA A 390 4.20 25.12 -32.85
N ASP A 391 4.06 23.95 -32.22
CA ASP A 391 2.74 23.41 -31.83
C ASP A 391 2.20 24.04 -30.54
N VAL A 392 3.11 24.46 -29.65
CA VAL A 392 2.78 25.08 -28.36
C VAL A 392 3.93 25.97 -27.88
N VAL A 393 3.58 27.12 -27.30
CA VAL A 393 4.52 28.02 -26.63
C VAL A 393 4.18 28.04 -25.13
N LEU A 394 5.21 27.91 -24.29
CA LEU A 394 5.10 27.88 -22.83
C LEU A 394 5.85 29.08 -22.25
N VAL A 395 5.15 29.92 -21.51
CA VAL A 395 5.71 31.02 -20.71
C VAL A 395 5.62 30.61 -19.25
N LEU A 396 6.77 30.36 -18.63
CA LEU A 396 6.86 29.67 -17.34
C LEU A 396 7.45 30.54 -16.24
N GLY A 397 6.59 31.30 -15.58
CA GLY A 397 6.92 32.13 -14.42
C GLY A 397 7.92 33.24 -14.74
N PRO A 398 7.61 34.14 -15.69
CA PRO A 398 8.50 35.28 -15.96
C PRO A 398 8.63 36.11 -14.70
N THR A 399 9.84 36.61 -14.44
CA THR A 399 10.17 37.50 -13.30
C THR A 399 10.58 38.89 -13.77
N GLU A 400 10.86 39.05 -15.06
CA GLU A 400 11.08 40.35 -15.71
C GLU A 400 9.95 40.64 -16.71
N PRO A 401 9.57 41.92 -16.90
CA PRO A 401 8.50 42.28 -17.83
C PRO A 401 8.90 41.99 -19.28
N LEU A 402 7.98 41.39 -20.04
CA LEU A 402 8.08 41.23 -21.49
C LEU A 402 7.95 42.58 -22.18
N SER A 403 8.69 42.79 -23.27
CA SER A 403 8.56 43.99 -24.11
C SER A 403 7.21 44.02 -24.85
N ARG A 404 6.84 45.19 -25.38
CA ARG A 404 5.57 45.36 -26.10
C ARG A 404 5.55 44.52 -27.39
N GLU A 405 6.70 44.39 -28.03
CA GLU A 405 6.91 43.64 -29.27
C GLU A 405 6.74 42.13 -29.05
N GLU A 406 7.26 41.60 -27.94
CA GLU A 406 7.12 40.19 -27.56
C GLU A 406 5.68 39.87 -27.18
N ILE A 407 5.02 40.74 -26.41
CA ILE A 407 3.59 40.61 -26.07
C ILE A 407 2.75 40.59 -27.35
N ALA A 408 3.01 41.52 -28.28
CA ALA A 408 2.30 41.56 -29.56
C ALA A 408 2.53 40.28 -30.38
N THR A 409 3.74 39.73 -30.37
CA THR A 409 4.09 38.49 -31.08
C THR A 409 3.36 37.27 -30.52
N LEU A 410 3.34 37.11 -29.19
CA LEU A 410 2.61 36.03 -28.52
C LEU A 410 1.09 36.18 -28.68
N THR A 411 0.58 37.41 -28.67
CA THR A 411 -0.84 37.71 -28.90
C THR A 411 -1.24 37.31 -30.32
N ARG A 412 -0.49 37.72 -31.35
CA ARG A 412 -0.72 37.31 -32.74
C ARG A 412 -0.65 35.80 -32.93
N TYR A 413 0.25 35.12 -32.22
CA TYR A 413 0.32 33.65 -32.26
C TYR A 413 -0.95 33.01 -31.68
N ALA A 414 -1.44 33.49 -30.54
CA ALA A 414 -2.69 33.01 -29.94
C ALA A 414 -3.92 33.29 -30.83
N GLU A 415 -4.01 34.49 -31.42
CA GLU A 415 -5.12 34.89 -32.31
C GLU A 415 -5.18 34.07 -33.60
N ARG A 416 -4.02 33.62 -34.11
CA ARG A 416 -3.92 32.70 -35.26
C ARG A 416 -4.27 31.25 -34.92
N GLY A 417 -4.73 30.97 -33.71
CA GLY A 417 -5.08 29.62 -33.24
C GLY A 417 -3.92 28.83 -32.66
N GLY A 418 -2.77 29.47 -32.44
CA GLY A 418 -1.63 28.91 -31.73
C GLY A 418 -1.97 28.58 -30.28
N ARG A 419 -1.30 27.57 -29.72
CA ARG A 419 -1.54 27.12 -28.34
C ARG A 419 -0.52 27.75 -27.41
N LEU A 420 -0.99 28.50 -26.42
CA LEU A 420 -0.17 29.18 -25.43
C LEU A 420 -0.47 28.65 -24.04
N VAL A 421 0.57 28.33 -23.27
CA VAL A 421 0.47 27.97 -21.85
C VAL A 421 1.16 29.05 -21.04
N LEU A 422 0.42 29.67 -20.13
CA LEU A 422 0.93 30.71 -19.23
C LEU A 422 0.91 30.18 -17.80
N ALA A 423 2.07 30.17 -17.16
CA ALA A 423 2.18 29.97 -15.72
C ALA A 423 2.71 31.26 -15.11
N LEU A 424 1.87 31.98 -14.38
CA LEU A 424 2.21 33.26 -13.75
C LEU A 424 2.41 33.05 -12.25
N ASP A 425 3.48 33.61 -11.70
CA ASP A 425 3.79 33.57 -10.27
C ASP A 425 3.30 34.90 -9.64
N PRO A 426 2.41 34.88 -8.63
CA PRO A 426 1.93 36.10 -7.97
C PRO A 426 3.04 36.99 -7.46
N ASP A 427 4.13 36.38 -6.99
CA ASP A 427 5.13 37.14 -6.29
C ASP A 427 5.97 37.98 -7.26
N GLY A 428 6.19 37.59 -8.53
CA GLY A 428 7.05 38.28 -9.51
C GLY A 428 8.49 38.62 -9.05
N ILE A 429 8.76 38.35 -7.78
CA ILE A 429 9.77 38.76 -6.84
C ILE A 429 9.97 37.48 -6.01
N SER A 430 11.20 37.16 -5.66
CA SER A 430 11.51 35.86 -5.07
C SER A 430 10.72 35.63 -3.77
N THR A 431 10.30 34.39 -3.49
CA THR A 431 9.74 33.95 -2.18
C THR A 431 10.63 34.35 -0.99
N ARG A 432 11.88 34.74 -1.26
CA ARG A 432 12.82 35.33 -0.31
C ARG A 432 12.64 36.81 -0.02
N ASP A 433 12.08 37.66 -0.86
CA ASP A 433 11.84 39.06 -0.47
C ASP A 433 10.70 39.15 0.56
N LEU A 434 9.74 38.22 0.50
CA LEU A 434 8.80 37.93 1.59
C LEU A 434 9.48 37.35 2.84
N LEU A 435 10.56 36.57 2.66
CA LEU A 435 11.32 35.98 3.77
C LEU A 435 12.33 36.96 4.41
N VAL A 436 12.89 37.90 3.66
CA VAL A 436 13.77 38.97 4.13
C VAL A 436 12.94 40.10 4.75
N ALA A 437 11.75 40.41 4.22
CA ALA A 437 10.77 41.21 4.96
C ALA A 437 10.29 40.51 6.25
N ALA A 438 10.20 39.17 6.23
CA ALA A 438 9.94 38.37 7.44
C ALA A 438 11.14 38.28 8.40
N GLN A 439 12.38 38.43 7.93
CA GLN A 439 13.61 38.34 8.76
C GLN A 439 14.26 39.70 9.08
N GLY A 440 13.80 40.80 8.48
CA GLY A 440 14.36 42.15 8.60
C GLY A 440 13.79 43.00 9.74
N THR A 441 13.46 42.43 10.90
CA THR A 441 13.15 43.20 12.11
C THR A 441 13.63 42.48 13.37
N SER A 442 14.96 42.39 13.52
CA SER A 442 15.66 42.40 14.81
C SER A 442 17.17 42.57 14.60
N ALA A 443 17.61 43.82 14.48
CA ALA A 443 18.87 44.36 15.03
C ALA A 443 19.15 45.74 14.41
N GLY A 444 18.66 46.83 15.04
CA GLY A 444 19.36 48.11 14.98
C GLY A 444 20.39 48.13 16.13
N GLY A 445 21.54 48.80 16.07
CA GLY A 445 22.11 49.74 15.09
C GLY A 445 23.65 49.64 15.15
N ALA A 446 24.46 50.45 14.47
CA ALA A 446 24.24 51.82 14.04
C ALA A 446 25.09 52.16 12.80
N ALA A 447 24.52 52.96 11.89
CA ALA A 447 25.25 53.95 11.08
C ALA A 447 25.35 55.24 11.95
N ASP A 448 26.27 56.17 11.83
CA ASP A 448 26.89 56.90 10.72
C ASP A 448 28.18 57.54 11.30
N GLY A 449 29.23 57.98 10.61
CA GLY A 449 29.40 58.55 9.29
C GLY A 449 30.39 59.73 9.44
N GLY A 450 31.30 59.94 8.49
CA GLY A 450 31.98 61.24 8.33
C GLY A 450 33.53 61.31 8.34
N VAL A 451 34.14 61.01 7.18
CA VAL A 451 35.21 61.79 6.49
C VAL A 451 36.61 62.04 7.13
N GLN A 452 37.62 61.55 6.38
CA GLN A 452 39.01 62.04 6.14
C GLN A 452 40.23 61.69 7.04
N THR A 453 41.21 61.07 6.35
CA THR A 453 42.69 61.21 6.39
C THR A 453 43.57 60.57 7.51
N ALA A 454 44.51 59.75 7.02
CA ALA A 454 45.94 59.61 7.40
C ALA A 454 46.39 59.15 8.80
N ALA A 455 47.14 58.04 8.77
CA ALA A 455 48.37 57.70 9.52
C ALA A 455 48.38 57.47 11.06
N SER A 456 49.00 56.34 11.42
CA SER A 456 49.98 56.16 12.51
C SER A 456 49.54 56.03 13.99
N ALA A 457 49.90 54.86 14.55
CA ALA A 457 50.40 54.57 15.91
C ALA A 457 49.47 54.59 17.15
N ALA A 458 49.70 53.57 17.99
CA ALA A 458 49.13 53.27 19.32
C ALA A 458 49.66 54.23 20.43
N PRO A 459 49.45 53.93 21.74
CA PRO A 459 48.22 53.69 22.54
C PRO A 459 48.16 54.62 23.79
N ALA A 460 47.06 54.64 24.56
CA ALA A 460 47.02 54.60 26.05
C ALA A 460 45.71 55.12 26.69
N ALA A 461 45.22 54.32 27.65
CA ALA A 461 44.63 54.63 28.98
C ALA A 461 43.64 55.81 29.19
N SER A 462 42.48 55.50 29.79
CA SER A 462 42.14 55.85 31.19
C SER A 462 40.63 56.03 31.46
N ALA A 463 40.15 55.31 32.47
CA ALA A 463 39.16 55.65 33.51
C ALA A 463 37.69 56.07 33.18
N ALA A 464 36.82 55.22 33.71
CA ALA A 464 35.40 55.31 34.10
C ALA A 464 35.05 56.47 35.09
N PRO A 465 33.85 56.50 35.73
CA PRO A 465 32.45 56.32 35.26
C PRO A 465 31.48 57.41 35.85
N GLY A 466 30.18 57.40 35.47
CA GLY A 466 29.17 58.08 36.29
C GLY A 466 27.73 58.15 35.75
N SER A 467 26.89 57.23 36.24
CA SER A 467 25.56 57.49 36.83
C SER A 467 24.35 57.97 35.98
N ALA A 468 23.39 57.05 35.88
CA ALA A 468 21.93 57.20 36.11
C ALA A 468 20.99 57.75 35.01
N ALA A 469 20.07 56.86 34.65
CA ALA A 469 18.83 57.02 33.88
C ALA A 469 17.72 57.77 34.66
N PRO A 470 16.47 57.86 34.17
CA PRO A 470 15.98 58.16 32.81
C PRO A 470 14.87 59.24 32.82
N SER A 471 14.54 59.84 31.67
CA SER A 471 13.13 60.12 31.29
C SER A 471 12.99 60.63 29.85
N GLY A 472 12.15 59.92 29.09
CA GLY A 472 11.21 60.46 28.09
C GLY A 472 11.77 61.19 26.87
N SER A 473 11.61 60.59 25.69
CA SER A 473 11.32 61.38 24.48
C SER A 473 10.60 60.52 23.44
N ALA A 474 9.61 61.16 22.82
CA ALA A 474 8.61 60.60 21.94
C ALA A 474 9.14 60.24 20.52
N ALA A 475 8.47 59.30 19.88
CA ALA A 475 8.69 58.91 18.48
C ALA A 475 7.96 59.86 17.49
N PRO A 476 8.48 60.04 16.27
CA PRO A 476 7.67 60.34 15.09
C PRO A 476 7.44 59.06 14.26
N GLY A 477 6.21 58.92 13.73
CA GLY A 477 5.73 57.76 12.97
C GLY A 477 6.26 57.67 11.53
N SER A 478 6.18 56.46 10.97
CA SER A 478 6.48 56.14 9.57
C SER A 478 5.25 55.50 8.91
N ALA A 479 4.93 55.99 7.71
CA ALA A 479 3.76 55.66 6.91
C ALA A 479 3.91 54.30 6.18
N ALA A 480 2.81 53.55 6.11
CA ALA A 480 2.72 52.26 5.43
C ALA A 480 2.72 52.41 3.89
N ALA A 481 3.53 51.60 3.19
CA ALA A 481 3.55 51.51 1.73
C ALA A 481 2.33 50.71 1.20
N ALA A 482 1.73 51.20 0.11
CA ALA A 482 0.54 50.63 -0.55
C ALA A 482 0.84 49.29 -1.27
N PRO A 483 -0.15 48.39 -1.44
CA PRO A 483 0.02 47.12 -2.15
C PRO A 483 0.38 47.32 -3.64
N PRO A 484 1.14 46.38 -4.24
CA PRO A 484 1.52 46.45 -5.66
C PRO A 484 0.28 46.40 -6.55
N SER A 485 0.25 47.25 -7.58
CA SER A 485 -0.88 47.34 -8.50
C SER A 485 -0.82 46.19 -9.51
N ALA A 486 -1.97 45.73 -10.03
CA ALA A 486 -2.07 44.60 -10.96
C ALA A 486 -1.25 44.75 -12.27
N SER A 487 -0.77 45.95 -12.57
CA SER A 487 0.11 46.27 -13.70
C SER A 487 1.57 45.86 -13.52
N ASP A 488 2.01 45.61 -12.28
CA ASP A 488 3.44 45.52 -11.95
C ASP A 488 3.97 44.07 -11.97
N VAL A 489 3.09 43.09 -12.21
CA VAL A 489 3.48 41.68 -12.30
C VAL A 489 4.04 41.35 -13.68
N PRO A 490 5.24 40.76 -13.77
CA PRO A 490 5.77 40.21 -15.02
C PRO A 490 4.77 39.28 -15.72
N GLY A 491 4.43 39.58 -16.97
CA GLY A 491 3.45 38.81 -17.76
C GLY A 491 1.97 39.20 -17.54
N ALA A 492 1.63 40.12 -16.63
CA ALA A 492 0.26 40.61 -16.48
C ALA A 492 -0.27 41.30 -17.75
N ALA A 493 0.58 42.06 -18.44
CA ALA A 493 0.21 42.69 -19.70
C ALA A 493 -0.14 41.66 -20.79
N LEU A 494 0.57 40.52 -20.83
CA LEU A 494 0.26 39.41 -21.74
C LEU A 494 -1.05 38.71 -21.34
N ALA A 495 -1.27 38.47 -20.04
CA ALA A 495 -2.52 37.89 -19.56
C ALA A 495 -3.72 38.78 -19.89
N GLN A 496 -3.58 40.09 -19.70
CA GLN A 496 -4.61 41.09 -19.97
C GLN A 496 -4.92 41.19 -21.46
N ALA A 497 -3.91 41.13 -22.33
CA ALA A 497 -4.08 41.04 -23.79
C ALA A 497 -4.90 39.81 -24.20
N LEU A 498 -4.86 38.73 -23.41
CA LEU A 498 -5.61 37.50 -23.61
C LEU A 498 -6.95 37.46 -22.82
N GLY A 499 -7.36 38.59 -22.22
CA GLY A 499 -8.64 38.74 -21.53
C GLY A 499 -8.69 38.23 -20.09
N VAL A 500 -7.53 38.06 -19.44
CA VAL A 500 -7.43 37.61 -18.04
C VAL A 500 -6.65 38.62 -17.21
N THR A 501 -7.17 38.99 -16.05
CA THR A 501 -6.46 39.82 -15.07
C THR A 501 -5.95 38.95 -13.94
N LEU A 502 -4.66 39.07 -13.62
CA LEU A 502 -4.05 38.50 -12.43
C LEU A 502 -4.13 39.53 -11.30
N GLU A 503 -4.69 39.12 -10.17
CA GLU A 503 -4.61 39.87 -8.92
C GLU A 503 -3.41 39.32 -8.14
N PRO A 504 -2.31 40.09 -7.95
CA PRO A 504 -1.05 39.59 -7.41
C PRO A 504 -1.13 39.11 -5.97
N THR A 505 -2.22 39.42 -5.25
CA THR A 505 -2.27 39.13 -3.83
C THR A 505 -2.32 37.64 -3.56
N VAL A 506 -1.33 37.16 -2.80
CA VAL A 506 -1.25 35.76 -2.38
C VAL A 506 -2.48 35.41 -1.53
N LEU A 507 -3.19 34.38 -1.98
CA LEU A 507 -4.39 33.89 -1.33
C LEU A 507 -4.01 33.09 -0.06
N ALA A 508 -4.68 33.40 1.05
CA ALA A 508 -4.54 32.69 2.30
C ALA A 508 -5.90 32.25 2.87
N ASN A 509 -5.92 31.11 3.56
CA ASN A 509 -7.11 30.58 4.23
C ASN A 509 -6.79 30.17 5.67
N GLU A 510 -7.51 30.79 6.64
CA GLU A 510 -7.30 30.52 8.06
C GLU A 510 -7.78 29.14 8.50
N ARG A 511 -8.82 28.61 7.84
CA ARG A 511 -9.51 27.38 8.26
C ARG A 511 -9.11 26.15 7.43
N GLN A 512 -8.91 26.32 6.13
CA GLN A 512 -8.64 25.23 5.21
C GLN A 512 -7.29 25.42 4.50
N HIS A 513 -6.23 24.97 5.16
CA HIS A 513 -4.86 25.00 4.65
C HIS A 513 -4.07 23.76 5.08
N VAL A 514 -2.99 23.45 4.38
CA VAL A 514 -2.09 22.34 4.75
C VAL A 514 -1.08 22.81 5.78
N ARG A 515 -1.17 22.22 6.98
CA ARG A 515 -0.19 22.43 8.05
C ARG A 515 1.04 21.55 7.82
N VAL A 516 2.21 22.17 7.77
CA VAL A 516 3.52 21.48 7.70
C VAL A 516 4.48 22.06 8.73
N ARG A 517 4.51 23.39 8.89
CA ARG A 517 5.42 24.09 9.81
C ARG A 517 4.71 24.60 11.07
N PHE A 518 3.39 24.46 11.15
CA PHE A 518 2.56 24.86 12.29
C PHE A 518 2.68 26.35 12.65
N ASN A 519 2.83 27.21 11.65
CA ASN A 519 2.85 28.67 11.81
C ASN A 519 1.92 29.33 10.79
N ASP A 520 1.74 30.65 10.90
CA ASP A 520 0.80 31.39 10.04
C ASP A 520 1.16 31.37 8.55
N SER A 521 2.41 31.07 8.19
CA SER A 521 2.81 30.91 6.78
C SER A 521 2.11 29.72 6.11
N ASP A 522 1.69 28.71 6.88
CA ASP A 522 0.97 27.55 6.37
C ASP A 522 -0.40 27.90 5.78
N ARG A 523 -0.98 29.05 6.14
CA ARG A 523 -2.28 29.54 5.64
C ARG A 523 -2.29 29.81 4.14
N THR A 524 -1.11 29.98 3.52
CA THR A 524 -0.93 30.15 2.07
C THR A 524 -0.93 28.83 1.29
N ARG A 525 -1.04 27.69 1.98
CA ARG A 525 -1.08 26.36 1.35
C ARG A 525 -2.51 25.89 1.17
N LEU A 526 -3.08 26.27 0.05
CA LEU A 526 -4.49 26.06 -0.23
C LEU A 526 -4.73 24.68 -0.81
N VAL A 527 -5.82 24.04 -0.38
CA VAL A 527 -6.25 22.75 -0.90
C VAL A 527 -7.50 22.97 -1.73
N THR A 528 -7.54 22.41 -2.94
CA THR A 528 -8.77 22.37 -3.73
C THR A 528 -9.04 20.96 -4.26
N ASN A 529 -10.31 20.58 -4.18
CA ASN A 529 -10.88 19.42 -4.86
C ASN A 529 -11.94 19.86 -5.89
N SER A 530 -12.04 21.16 -6.15
CA SER A 530 -12.94 21.73 -7.15
C SER A 530 -12.20 21.82 -8.47
N PHE A 531 -12.70 21.11 -9.48
CA PHE A 531 -12.13 21.09 -10.82
C PHE A 531 -13.24 21.39 -11.84
N SER A 532 -12.89 22.08 -12.91
CA SER A 532 -13.83 22.32 -14.03
C SER A 532 -14.14 21.02 -14.80
N SER A 533 -15.07 21.11 -15.74
CA SER A 533 -15.38 20.04 -16.71
C SER A 533 -14.36 19.91 -17.85
N HIS A 534 -13.23 20.63 -17.80
CA HIS A 534 -12.22 20.57 -18.85
C HIS A 534 -11.54 19.19 -18.91
N ALA A 535 -11.27 18.71 -20.13
CA ALA A 535 -10.74 17.35 -20.36
C ALA A 535 -9.42 17.08 -19.62
N SER A 536 -8.58 18.10 -19.44
CA SER A 536 -7.29 18.02 -18.74
C SER A 536 -7.41 17.64 -17.26
N VAL A 537 -8.56 17.90 -16.63
CA VAL A 537 -8.82 17.59 -15.21
C VAL A 537 -9.96 16.59 -15.02
N SER A 538 -10.42 15.93 -16.08
CA SER A 538 -11.54 14.97 -16.02
C SER A 538 -11.32 13.81 -15.04
N THR A 539 -10.07 13.33 -14.90
CA THR A 539 -9.71 12.29 -13.93
C THR A 539 -9.70 12.82 -12.50
N LEU A 540 -9.21 14.05 -12.29
CA LEU A 540 -9.22 14.71 -10.99
C LEU A 540 -10.66 15.05 -10.56
N SER A 541 -11.47 15.59 -11.47
CA SER A 541 -12.89 15.86 -11.27
C SER A 541 -13.68 14.60 -10.90
N ARG A 542 -13.50 13.49 -11.62
CA ARG A 542 -14.14 12.20 -11.29
C ARG A 542 -13.71 11.64 -9.93
N ASN A 543 -12.51 11.97 -9.46
CA ASN A 543 -11.98 11.50 -8.18
C ASN A 543 -11.95 12.60 -7.11
N ALA A 544 -12.63 13.74 -7.30
CA ALA A 544 -12.62 14.87 -6.38
C ALA A 544 -12.92 14.53 -4.90
N PRO A 545 -13.78 13.54 -4.55
CA PRO A 545 -13.97 13.13 -3.16
C PRO A 545 -12.73 12.51 -2.50
N ARG A 546 -11.77 12.03 -3.31
CA ARG A 546 -10.58 11.28 -2.88
C ARG A 546 -9.26 11.90 -3.34
N ALA A 547 -9.30 12.91 -4.20
CA ALA A 547 -8.14 13.57 -4.78
C ALA A 547 -8.26 15.08 -4.57
N ALA A 548 -7.27 15.65 -3.91
CA ALA A 548 -7.13 17.09 -3.74
C ALA A 548 -5.76 17.55 -4.25
N VAL A 549 -5.71 18.75 -4.81
CA VAL A 549 -4.48 19.41 -5.22
C VAL A 549 -4.15 20.49 -4.21
N VAL A 550 -2.88 20.52 -3.81
CA VAL A 550 -2.34 21.55 -2.90
C VAL A 550 -1.61 22.59 -3.74
N PHE A 551 -2.02 23.84 -3.59
CA PHE A 551 -1.36 25.00 -4.17
C PHE A 551 -0.57 25.73 -3.08
N PHE A 552 0.65 26.11 -3.40
CA PHE A 552 1.53 26.84 -2.49
C PHE A 552 1.68 28.26 -3.01
N GLY A 553 1.18 29.26 -2.27
CA GLY A 553 1.31 30.67 -2.67
C GLY A 553 0.61 31.00 -3.98
N ALA A 554 -0.69 30.72 -4.10
CA ALA A 554 -1.47 30.99 -5.31
C ALA A 554 -2.14 32.38 -5.28
N ALA A 555 -2.36 32.97 -6.46
CA ALA A 555 -3.15 34.20 -6.66
C ALA A 555 -4.50 33.94 -7.33
N SER A 556 -5.36 34.96 -7.34
CA SER A 556 -6.61 34.97 -8.13
C SER A 556 -6.37 35.37 -9.58
N LEU A 557 -7.00 34.63 -10.49
CA LEU A 557 -7.18 35.03 -11.89
C LEU A 557 -8.66 35.34 -12.12
N GLU A 558 -8.95 36.50 -12.67
CA GLU A 558 -10.31 36.93 -13.03
C GLU A 558 -10.40 37.16 -14.55
N ARG A 559 -11.55 36.82 -15.15
CA ARG A 559 -11.80 37.14 -16.56
C ARG A 559 -12.18 38.60 -16.68
N VAL A 560 -11.59 39.32 -17.64
CA VAL A 560 -11.95 40.71 -17.92
C VAL A 560 -13.35 40.75 -18.53
N ALA A 561 -14.28 41.43 -17.85
CA ALA A 561 -15.62 41.66 -18.37
C ALA A 561 -15.54 42.59 -19.59
N GLY A 562 -16.01 42.13 -20.76
CA GLY A 562 -16.00 42.92 -22.00
C GLY A 562 -14.66 42.92 -22.75
N ALA A 563 -13.78 41.94 -22.52
CA ALA A 563 -12.58 41.75 -23.34
C ALA A 563 -12.96 41.74 -24.84
N PRO A 564 -12.19 42.40 -25.71
CA PRO A 564 -12.48 42.42 -27.15
C PRO A 564 -12.58 40.99 -27.64
N ALA A 565 -13.45 40.76 -28.63
CA ALA A 565 -13.73 39.48 -29.26
C ALA A 565 -12.50 38.91 -29.99
N SER A 566 -11.40 38.68 -29.26
CA SER A 566 -10.35 37.80 -29.69
C SER A 566 -10.94 36.41 -29.73
N ASN A 567 -10.63 35.65 -30.77
CA ASN A 567 -11.10 34.28 -30.97
C ASN A 567 -10.51 33.29 -29.95
N THR A 568 -10.04 33.79 -28.79
CA THR A 568 -9.25 33.12 -27.78
C THR A 568 -10.16 32.52 -26.72
N LYS A 569 -10.33 31.20 -26.74
CA LYS A 569 -11.07 30.49 -25.71
C LYS A 569 -10.21 30.32 -24.45
N VAL A 570 -10.51 31.09 -23.40
CA VAL A 570 -9.91 30.93 -22.07
C VAL A 570 -10.73 29.91 -21.26
N ASP A 571 -10.09 28.89 -20.69
CA ASP A 571 -10.73 27.91 -19.79
C ASP A 571 -9.89 27.79 -18.49
N PHE A 572 -10.54 27.85 -17.32
CA PHE A 572 -9.88 27.67 -16.02
C PHE A 572 -10.07 26.24 -15.51
N THR A 573 -8.98 25.52 -15.25
CA THR A 573 -9.05 24.08 -14.93
C THR A 573 -9.25 23.78 -13.45
N GLY A 574 -8.65 24.58 -12.57
CA GLY A 574 -8.76 24.46 -11.10
C GLY A 574 -9.73 25.50 -10.54
N GLY A 575 -10.63 25.04 -9.67
CA GLY A 575 -11.61 25.88 -9.00
C GLY A 575 -11.15 26.35 -7.61
N ARG A 576 -11.89 27.33 -7.09
CA ARG A 576 -11.67 27.90 -5.76
C ARG A 576 -11.69 26.81 -4.67
N PRO A 577 -10.86 26.93 -3.61
CA PRO A 577 -10.92 26.07 -2.44
C PRO A 577 -12.33 26.01 -1.83
N PRO A 578 -12.76 24.87 -1.28
CA PRO A 578 -14.02 24.79 -0.55
C PRO A 578 -14.04 25.79 0.64
N GLY A 579 -15.24 26.27 1.02
CA GLY A 579 -15.42 27.16 2.18
C GLY A 579 -15.37 28.68 1.90
N PRO A 580 -15.25 29.51 2.96
CA PRO A 580 -15.26 30.96 2.84
C PRO A 580 -14.11 31.43 1.95
N SER A 581 -14.30 32.58 1.29
CA SER A 581 -13.35 33.07 0.29
C SER A 581 -11.98 33.18 0.93
N PRO A 582 -10.90 32.66 0.30
CA PRO A 582 -9.57 32.97 0.77
C PRO A 582 -9.46 34.49 0.89
N ALA A 583 -8.96 34.97 2.02
CA ALA A 583 -8.90 36.39 2.30
C ALA A 583 -7.98 37.02 1.26
N ARG A 584 -8.50 38.01 0.52
CA ARG A 584 -7.77 38.70 -0.56
C ARG A 584 -6.70 39.67 -0.03
N ASN A 585 -6.69 39.96 1.27
CA ASN A 585 -5.71 40.84 1.92
C ASN A 585 -5.05 40.10 3.08
N TRP A 586 -3.96 39.38 2.80
CA TRP A 586 -3.05 38.94 3.86
C TRP A 586 -1.76 39.76 3.78
N THR A 587 -1.74 40.88 4.51
CA THR A 587 -0.49 41.55 4.89
C THR A 587 0.04 40.85 6.15
N ASN A 588 1.29 40.41 6.11
CA ASN A 588 1.99 39.80 7.25
C ASN A 588 1.76 40.62 8.53
N PRO A 589 1.09 40.08 9.58
CA PRO A 589 0.83 40.85 10.79
C PRO A 589 2.11 40.91 11.64
N LYS A 590 2.99 41.86 11.32
CA LYS A 590 4.04 42.32 12.24
C LYS A 590 3.59 43.61 12.93
N THR A 591 2.61 43.51 13.81
CA THR A 591 2.50 44.42 14.98
C THR A 591 1.57 43.79 16.01
N PRO A 592 2.02 43.46 17.23
CA PRO A 592 1.10 43.18 18.31
C PRO A 592 0.48 44.51 18.73
N GLU A 593 -0.81 44.73 18.42
CA GLU A 593 -1.60 45.68 19.18
C GLU A 593 -1.59 45.21 20.64
N ARG A 594 -0.75 45.84 21.46
CA ARG A 594 -0.96 45.87 22.91
C ARG A 594 -2.31 46.55 23.13
N LYS A 595 -3.36 45.76 23.35
CA LYS A 595 -4.53 46.25 24.09
C LYS A 595 -4.07 46.54 25.51
N ALA A 596 -4.19 47.81 25.88
CA ALA A 596 -4.26 48.26 27.26
C ALA A 596 -5.49 47.66 27.95
#